data_AF-A0A560QT60-F1
#
_entry.id   AF-A0A560QT60-F1
#
_cell.length_a   1.000
_cell.length_b   1.000
_cell.length_c   1.000
_cell.angle_alpha   90.00
_cell.angle_beta   90.00
_cell.angle_gamma   90.00
#
_symmetry.space_group_name_H-M   'P 1'
#
loop_
_entity.id
_entity.type
_entity.pdbx_description
1 polymer ?
#
loop_
_entity_poly.entity_id
_entity_poly.type
_entity_poly.pdbx_seq_one_letter_code
_entity_poly.pdbx_strand_id
1 'polypeptide(L)'
;MPKFIKEYIELCFNCSFDISTVGNMRHLVIPRLQLEAEELRAAVEMIPSVFPCRQVLEDDVEELELAVRSGLQRCTTRPVQHELFAA
;
A
#
# COMPACT_ATOMS: atom_id res chain seq x y z
N MET A 1 7.84 -20.03 11.20
CA MET A 1 7.32 -18.87 10.45
C MET A 1 5.88 -18.66 10.89
N PRO A 2 5.48 -17.47 11.36
CA PRO A 2 4.11 -17.24 11.81
C PRO A 2 3.12 -17.48 10.67
N LYS A 3 2.00 -18.16 10.97
CA LYS A 3 1.00 -18.63 9.99
C LYS A 3 0.46 -17.48 9.11
N PHE A 4 0.29 -16.29 9.69
CA PHE A 4 -0.16 -15.08 9.01
C PHE A 4 0.78 -14.61 7.89
N ILE A 5 2.10 -14.79 8.03
CA ILE A 5 3.06 -14.37 6.99
C ILE A 5 2.89 -15.24 5.75
N LYS A 6 2.61 -16.54 5.92
CA LYS A 6 2.43 -17.48 4.81
C LYS A 6 1.13 -17.22 4.05
N GLU A 7 0.03 -17.01 4.76
CA GLU A 7 -1.27 -16.65 4.18
C GLU A 7 -1.19 -15.31 3.43
N TYR A 8 -0.45 -14.34 3.97
CA TYR A 8 -0.21 -13.06 3.31
C TYR A 8 0.64 -13.20 2.04
N ILE A 9 1.69 -14.03 2.05
CA ILE A 9 2.50 -14.32 0.86
C ILE A 9 1.65 -15.02 -0.22
N GLU A 10 0.81 -15.99 0.14
CA GLU A 10 -0.07 -16.72 -0.80
C GLU A 10 -1.16 -15.82 -1.40
N LEU A 11 -1.83 -15.00 -0.59
CA LEU A 11 -2.79 -14.00 -1.07
C LEU A 11 -2.14 -13.00 -2.05
N CYS A 12 -0.91 -12.60 -1.76
CA CYS A 12 -0.19 -11.66 -2.60
C CYS A 12 0.35 -12.27 -3.89
N PHE A 13 0.75 -13.55 -3.85
CA PHE A 13 1.10 -14.32 -5.02
C PHE A 13 -0.12 -14.43 -5.95
N ASN A 14 -1.28 -14.82 -5.42
CA ASN A 14 -2.52 -14.93 -6.21
C ASN A 14 -2.98 -13.58 -6.79
N CYS A 15 -2.86 -12.49 -6.03
CA CYS A 15 -3.16 -11.13 -6.47
C CYS A 15 -2.28 -10.68 -7.67
N SER A 16 -1.00 -11.08 -7.71
CA SER A 16 -0.08 -10.71 -8.79
C SER A 16 -0.39 -11.35 -10.16
N PHE A 17 -1.23 -12.39 -10.21
CA PHE A 17 -1.61 -13.06 -11.46
C PHE A 17 -2.90 -12.51 -12.08
N ASP A 18 -3.70 -11.73 -11.35
CA ASP A 18 -4.85 -11.03 -11.93
C ASP A 18 -4.46 -9.61 -12.35
N ILE A 19 -4.27 -9.43 -13.66
CA ILE A 19 -3.92 -8.14 -14.28
C ILE A 19 -4.95 -7.07 -13.90
N SER A 20 -6.23 -7.41 -13.77
CA SER A 20 -7.27 -6.47 -13.40
C SER A 20 -7.09 -5.98 -11.96
N THR A 21 -6.79 -6.90 -11.04
CA THR A 21 -6.47 -6.56 -9.65
C THR A 21 -5.19 -5.72 -9.55
N VAL A 22 -4.12 -6.08 -10.25
CA VAL A 22 -2.88 -5.28 -10.26
C VAL A 22 -3.13 -3.88 -10.86
N GLY A 23 -3.93 -3.80 -11.93
CA GLY A 23 -4.35 -2.53 -12.53
C GLY A 23 -5.13 -1.66 -11.55
N ASN A 24 -6.15 -2.23 -10.89
CA ASN A 24 -6.93 -1.52 -9.88
C ASN A 24 -6.06 -1.06 -8.69
N MET A 25 -5.12 -1.89 -8.26
CA MET A 25 -4.18 -1.53 -7.20
C MET A 25 -3.33 -0.32 -7.62
N ARG A 26 -2.74 -0.33 -8.83
CA ARG A 26 -1.88 0.75 -9.34
C ARG A 26 -2.63 2.05 -9.60
N HIS A 27 -3.84 1.96 -10.17
CA HIS A 27 -4.53 3.13 -10.73
C HIS A 27 -5.62 3.70 -9.84
N LEU A 28 -6.12 2.93 -8.87
CA LEU A 28 -7.21 3.36 -7.99
C LEU A 28 -6.79 3.31 -6.52
N VAL A 29 -6.37 2.14 -6.04
CA VAL A 29 -6.17 1.91 -4.60
C VAL A 29 -4.93 2.64 -4.07
N ILE A 30 -3.76 2.44 -4.67
CA ILE A 30 -2.51 3.07 -4.21
C ILE A 30 -2.61 4.61 -4.26
N PRO A 31 -3.09 5.23 -5.36
CA PRO A 31 -3.26 6.68 -5.40
C PRO A 31 -4.23 7.19 -4.33
N ARG A 32 -5.31 6.45 -4.05
CA ARG A 32 -6.25 6.84 -2.99
C ARG A 32 -5.61 6.76 -1.60
N LEU A 33 -4.84 5.71 -1.32
CA LEU A 33 -4.13 5.57 -0.05
C LEU A 33 -3.06 6.66 0.14
N GLN A 34 -2.39 7.09 -0.94
CA GLN A 34 -1.45 8.21 -0.90
C GLN A 34 -2.16 9.51 -0.51
N LEU A 35 -3.29 9.82 -1.15
CA LEU A 35 -4.09 11.00 -0.84
C LEU A 35 -4.56 10.97 0.63
N GLU A 36 -5.07 9.84 1.09
CA GLU A 36 -5.55 9.70 2.47
C GLU A 36 -4.43 9.88 3.50
N ALA A 37 -3.23 9.35 3.21
CA ALA A 37 -2.05 9.53 4.07
C ALA A 37 -1.60 10.99 4.13
N GLU A 38 -1.66 11.72 3.00
CA GLU A 38 -1.35 13.15 2.93
C GLU A 38 -2.37 13.98 3.73
N GLU A 39 -3.67 13.71 3.54
CA GLU A 39 -4.75 14.38 4.27
C GLU A 39 -4.65 14.13 5.78
N LEU A 40 -4.41 12.89 6.19
CA LEU A 40 -4.27 12.53 7.60
C LEU A 40 -3.02 13.15 8.21
N ARG A 41 -1.90 13.19 7.48
CA ARG A 41 -0.68 13.87 7.94
C ARG A 41 -0.90 15.37 8.15
N ALA A 42 -1.59 16.03 7.22
CA ALA A 42 -1.96 17.44 7.39
C ALA A 42 -2.84 17.64 8.64
N ALA A 43 -3.78 16.73 8.91
CA ALA A 43 -4.60 16.77 10.11
C ALA A 43 -3.80 16.57 11.40
N VAL A 44 -2.83 15.66 11.42
CA VAL A 44 -1.91 15.42 12.55
C VAL A 44 -1.11 16.68 12.89
N GLU A 45 -0.62 17.40 11.88
CA GLU A 45 0.15 18.64 12.09
C GLU A 45 -0.66 19.75 12.76
N MET A 46 -1.98 19.74 12.58
CA MET A 46 -2.89 20.67 13.25
C MET A 46 -3.14 20.36 14.73
N ILE A 47 -2.79 19.14 15.19
CA ILE A 47 -3.03 18.70 16.57
C ILE A 47 -1.76 18.93 17.41
N PRO A 48 -1.83 19.71 18.51
CA PRO A 48 -0.68 19.92 19.39
C PRO A 48 -0.15 18.60 19.98
N SER A 49 1.18 18.50 20.13
CA SER A 49 1.85 17.27 20.60
C SER A 49 1.50 16.83 22.03
N VAL A 50 0.88 17.71 22.80
CA VAL A 50 0.40 17.42 24.16
C VAL A 50 -0.84 16.52 24.18
N PHE A 51 -1.54 16.37 23.05
CA PHE A 51 -2.75 15.57 22.97
C PHE A 51 -2.43 14.10 22.66
N PRO A 52 -2.86 13.15 23.51
CA PRO A 52 -2.60 11.72 23.29
C PRO A 52 -3.18 11.17 21.98
N CYS A 53 -4.26 11.75 21.47
CA CYS A 53 -4.86 11.35 20.19
C CYS A 53 -3.94 11.60 19.00
N ARG A 54 -2.94 12.48 19.13
CA ARG A 54 -1.96 12.72 18.07
C ARG A 54 -1.14 11.48 17.77
N GLN A 55 -0.69 10.76 18.81
CA GLN A 55 0.12 9.54 18.62
C GLN A 55 -0.64 8.48 17.83
N VAL A 56 -1.92 8.27 18.16
CA VAL A 56 -2.77 7.31 17.45
C VAL A 56 -2.86 7.65 15.96
N LEU A 57 -3.03 8.94 15.64
CA LEU A 57 -3.10 9.39 14.25
C LEU A 57 -1.73 9.33 13.55
N GLU A 58 -0.63 9.55 14.26
CA GLU A 58 0.73 9.35 13.73
C GLU A 58 0.98 7.87 13.37
N ASP A 59 0.54 6.95 14.23
CA ASP A 59 0.62 5.50 13.99
C ASP A 59 -0.23 5.10 12.76
N ASP A 60 -1.45 5.64 12.65
CA ASP A 60 -2.34 5.41 11.50
C ASP A 60 -1.73 5.92 10.18
N VAL A 61 -1.09 7.10 10.20
CA VAL A 61 -0.34 7.63 9.04
C VAL A 61 0.79 6.68 8.66
N GLU A 62 1.58 6.21 9.63
CA GLU A 62 2.70 5.29 9.37
C GLU A 62 2.21 3.98 8.74
N GLU A 63 1.09 3.43 9.23
CA GLU A 63 0.47 2.23 8.69
C GLU A 63 0.02 2.43 7.23
N LEU A 64 -0.66 3.54 6.92
CA LEU A 64 -1.08 3.88 5.57
C LEU A 64 0.11 4.02 4.62
N GLU A 65 1.17 4.70 5.05
CA GLU A 65 2.37 4.84 4.22
C GLU A 65 3.10 3.51 4.00
N LEU A 66 3.14 2.64 5.02
CA LEU A 66 3.69 1.31 4.88
C LEU A 66 2.89 0.48 3.88
N ALA A 67 1.57 0.59 3.90
CA ALA A 67 0.68 -0.04 2.94
C ALA A 67 0.94 0.47 1.51
N VAL A 68 1.11 1.78 1.33
CA VAL A 68 1.49 2.39 0.04
C VAL A 68 2.82 1.85 -0.46
N ARG A 69 3.88 1.87 0.36
CA ARG A 69 5.22 1.37 -0.03
C ARG A 69 5.17 -0.10 -0.40
N SER A 70 4.47 -0.91 0.38
CA SER A 70 4.28 -2.34 0.13
C SER A 70 3.51 -2.60 -1.16
N GLY A 71 2.45 -1.81 -1.40
CA GLY A 71 1.65 -1.83 -2.62
C GLY A 71 2.48 -1.48 -3.85
N LEU A 72 3.27 -0.40 -3.79
CA LEU A 72 4.17 0.00 -4.87
C LEU A 72 5.21 -1.08 -5.16
N GLN A 73 5.92 -1.58 -4.15
CA GLN A 73 6.94 -2.61 -4.35
C GLN A 73 6.37 -3.85 -5.07
N ARG A 74 5.18 -4.28 -4.66
CA ARG A 74 4.51 -5.47 -5.22
C ARG A 74 3.87 -5.24 -6.58
N CYS A 75 3.25 -4.08 -6.75
CA CYS A 75 2.56 -3.80 -7.99
C CYS A 75 3.54 -3.33 -9.05
N THR A 76 4.76 -2.89 -8.76
CA THR A 76 5.69 -2.40 -9.81
C THR A 76 6.54 -3.52 -10.43
N THR A 77 6.62 -4.70 -9.82
CA THR A 77 7.23 -5.88 -10.46
C THR A 77 6.49 -6.19 -11.76
N ARG A 78 7.16 -5.95 -12.90
CA ARG A 78 6.62 -6.24 -14.22
C ARG A 78 6.31 -7.74 -14.31
N PRO A 79 5.13 -8.16 -14.78
CA PRO A 79 5.00 -9.51 -15.27
C PRO A 79 5.95 -9.63 -16.47
N VAL A 80 6.91 -10.55 -16.37
CA VAL A 80 7.93 -10.88 -17.40
C VAL A 80 7.30 -11.11 -18.79
N GLN A 81 5.99 -11.41 -18.85
CA GLN A 81 5.29 -11.73 -20.09
C GLN A 81 5.10 -10.57 -21.09
N HIS A 82 5.16 -9.30 -20.68
CA HIS A 82 5.04 -8.20 -21.64
C HIS A 82 6.31 -7.94 -22.47
N GLU A 83 7.46 -8.49 -22.06
CA GLU A 83 8.72 -8.39 -22.81
C GLU A 83 8.89 -9.54 -23.80
N LEU A 84 8.12 -10.62 -23.68
CA LEU A 84 8.20 -11.81 -24.54
C LEU A 84 7.51 -11.66 -25.92
N PHE A 85 6.65 -10.65 -26.09
CA PHE A 85 5.91 -10.41 -27.35
C PHE A 85 6.27 -9.09 -28.04
N ALA A 86 7.29 -8.39 -27.55
CA ALA A 86 7.76 -7.11 -28.10
C ALA A 86 8.99 -7.25 -29.02
N ALA A 87 9.32 -8.49 -29.44
CA ALA A 87 10.44 -8.81 -30.34
C ALA A 87 9.93 -9.34 -31.69
#